data_AF-A0A2U1ATG7-F1
#
_entry.id   AF-A0A2U1ATG7-F1
#
_cell.length_a   1.000
_cell.length_b   1.000
_cell.length_c   1.000
_cell.angle_alpha   90.00
_cell.angle_beta   90.00
_cell.angle_gamma   90.00
#
_symmetry.space_group_name_H-M   'P 1'
#
loop_
_entity.id
_entity.type
_entity.pdbx_description
1 polymer ?
#
loop_
_entity_poly.entity_id
_entity_poly.type
_entity_poly.pdbx_seq_one_letter_code
_entity_poly.pdbx_strand_id
1 'polypeptide(L)'
;MKYNAINFIFLLTALFGLTSCEKDCETTIAACLERPPTDELCQASFVRWFYNEGKNKCEEIRYTGCTLKGFETEQECEQCKCS
;
A
#
# COMPACT_ATOMS: atom_id res chain seq x y z
N MET A 1 6.93 36.08 39.48
CA MET A 1 6.13 35.14 38.68
C MET A 1 7.07 34.42 37.72
N LYS A 2 7.71 33.34 38.20
CA LYS A 2 8.69 32.56 37.43
C LYS A 2 7.93 31.51 36.62
N TYR A 3 7.26 31.93 35.56
CA TYR A 3 6.88 30.98 34.51
C TYR A 3 8.19 30.61 33.80
N ASN A 4 8.78 29.50 34.23
CA ASN A 4 10.03 29.00 33.69
C ASN A 4 9.85 28.77 32.18
N ALA A 5 10.83 29.18 31.38
CA ALA A 5 10.86 28.99 29.93
C ALA A 5 10.49 27.55 29.47
N ILE A 6 10.68 26.58 30.37
CA ILE A 6 10.25 25.18 30.26
C ILE A 6 8.75 25.06 29.94
N ASN A 7 7.87 25.82 30.60
CA ASN A 7 6.41 25.76 30.39
C ASN A 7 5.96 26.34 29.03
N PHE A 8 6.79 27.17 28.38
CA PHE A 8 6.50 27.73 27.07
C PHE A 8 6.93 26.79 25.94
N ILE A 9 7.99 26.02 26.17
CA ILE A 9 8.46 24.98 25.25
C ILE A 9 7.42 23.86 25.12
N PHE A 10 6.79 23.44 26.23
CA PHE A 10 5.70 22.45 26.21
C PHE A 10 4.44 22.92 25.44
N LEU A 11 4.17 24.23 25.39
CA LEU A 11 3.05 24.79 24.64
C LEU A 11 3.35 24.87 23.13
N LEU A 12 4.62 25.02 22.75
CA LEU A 12 5.05 25.03 21.35
C LEU A 12 5.16 23.62 20.76
N THR A 13 5.62 22.63 21.54
CA THR A 13 5.68 21.23 21.06
C THR A 13 4.30 20.61 20.85
N ALA A 14 3.25 21.14 21.51
CA ALA A 14 1.86 20.76 21.26
C ALA A 14 1.34 21.19 19.86
N LEU A 15 1.97 22.17 19.21
CA LEU A 15 1.69 22.57 17.83
C LEU A 15 2.56 21.84 16.80
N PHE A 16 3.72 21.31 17.21
CA PHE A 16 4.62 20.51 16.36
C PHE A 16 4.33 19.00 16.42
N GLY A 17 3.35 18.55 17.22
CA GLY A 17 2.92 17.15 17.29
C GLY A 17 2.02 16.67 16.14
N LEU A 18 1.92 17.43 15.04
CA LEU A 18 1.09 17.13 13.88
C LEU A 18 1.89 16.88 12.59
N THR A 19 3.17 16.57 12.66
CA THR A 19 3.80 15.91 11.51
C THR A 19 3.31 14.46 11.51
N SER A 20 2.06 14.29 11.04
CA SER A 20 1.49 13.00 10.68
C SER A 20 2.52 12.22 9.87
N CYS A 21 2.68 10.93 10.17
CA CYS A 21 3.52 10.04 9.40
C CYS A 21 2.98 10.02 7.97
N GLU A 22 3.58 10.81 7.09
CA GLU A 22 3.45 10.64 5.66
C GLU A 22 4.37 9.47 5.33
N LYS A 23 3.81 8.24 5.37
CA LYS A 23 4.49 7.13 4.72
C LYS A 23 4.44 7.48 3.24
N ASP A 24 5.57 7.91 2.70
CA ASP A 24 5.77 8.00 1.26
C ASP A 24 5.45 6.61 0.70
N CYS A 25 4.24 6.48 0.18
CA CYS A 25 3.73 5.29 -0.48
C CYS A 25 4.38 5.22 -1.87
N GLU A 26 5.70 5.29 -1.91
CA GLU A 26 6.43 5.10 -3.14
C GLU A 26 6.44 3.60 -3.39
N THR A 27 5.48 3.16 -4.19
CA THR A 27 5.26 1.77 -4.55
C THR A 27 6.45 1.28 -5.38
N THR A 28 7.54 0.91 -4.71
CA THR A 28 8.76 0.39 -5.34
C THR A 28 8.55 -0.99 -5.95
N ILE A 29 7.46 -1.66 -5.60
CA ILE A 29 7.04 -2.95 -6.14
C ILE A 29 6.07 -2.70 -7.30
N ALA A 30 6.58 -2.71 -8.54
CA ALA A 30 5.77 -2.49 -9.74
C ALA A 30 4.52 -3.40 -9.83
N ALA A 31 4.62 -4.63 -9.30
CA ALA A 31 3.52 -5.59 -9.26
C ALA A 31 2.28 -5.11 -8.45
N CYS A 32 2.44 -4.16 -7.54
CA CYS A 32 1.31 -3.56 -6.81
C CYS A 32 0.35 -2.80 -7.74
N LEU A 33 0.85 -2.29 -8.87
CA LEU A 33 0.07 -1.56 -9.87
C LEU A 33 -0.49 -2.48 -10.96
N GLU A 34 -0.13 -3.78 -10.95
CA GLU A 34 -0.65 -4.73 -11.93
C GLU A 34 -2.13 -5.00 -11.74
N ARG A 35 -2.80 -5.28 -12.85
CA ARG A 35 -4.22 -5.66 -12.89
C ARG A 35 -4.36 -7.02 -13.60
N PRO A 36 -5.39 -7.81 -13.25
CA PRO A 36 -5.69 -9.03 -13.99
C PRO A 36 -5.88 -8.71 -15.48
N PRO A 37 -5.25 -9.47 -16.39
CA PRO A 37 -5.47 -9.27 -17.83
C PRO A 37 -6.91 -9.61 -18.19
N THR A 38 -7.54 -8.76 -19.00
CA THR A 38 -8.90 -8.99 -19.53
C THR A 38 -8.91 -9.30 -21.02
N ASP A 39 -7.83 -8.97 -21.73
CA ASP A 39 -7.80 -8.89 -23.20
C ASP A 39 -6.78 -9.85 -23.83
N GLU A 40 -6.46 -10.96 -23.16
CA GLU A 40 -5.54 -11.98 -23.68
C GLU A 40 -6.30 -13.20 -24.24
N LEU A 41 -5.85 -13.72 -25.39
CA LEU A 41 -6.52 -14.82 -26.09
C LEU A 41 -6.09 -16.22 -25.61
N CYS A 42 -4.96 -16.34 -24.90
CA CYS A 42 -4.54 -17.61 -24.33
C CYS A 42 -5.47 -18.04 -23.18
N GLN A 43 -5.61 -19.35 -22.99
CA GLN A 43 -6.55 -19.93 -22.03
C GLN A 43 -5.83 -20.62 -20.84
N ALA A 44 -4.56 -20.29 -20.59
CA ALA A 44 -3.88 -20.79 -19.40
C ALA A 44 -4.53 -20.16 -18.16
N SER A 45 -4.85 -20.97 -17.15
CA SER A 45 -5.56 -20.56 -15.94
C SER A 45 -4.56 -20.25 -14.83
N PHE A 46 -4.68 -19.05 -14.26
CA PHE A 46 -3.84 -18.59 -13.17
C PHE A 46 -4.69 -18.18 -11.97
N VAL A 47 -4.15 -18.37 -10.77
CA VAL A 47 -4.71 -17.87 -9.51
C VAL A 47 -3.60 -17.08 -8.83
N ARG A 48 -3.83 -15.78 -8.64
CA ARG A 48 -2.82 -14.84 -8.16
C ARG A 48 -3.44 -13.77 -7.28
N TRP A 49 -2.61 -13.11 -6.49
CA TRP A 49 -3.02 -12.02 -5.62
C TRP A 49 -2.77 -10.68 -6.29
N PHE A 50 -3.76 -9.79 -6.24
CA PHE A 50 -3.67 -8.43 -6.76
C PHE A 50 -4.04 -7.44 -5.66
N TYR A 51 -3.30 -6.34 -5.59
CA TYR A 51 -3.61 -5.27 -4.65
C TYR A 51 -4.75 -4.40 -5.18
N ASN A 52 -5.79 -4.26 -4.38
CA ASN A 52 -6.90 -3.35 -4.62
C ASN A 52 -6.72 -2.09 -3.77
N GLU A 53 -6.12 -1.06 -4.36
CA GLU A 53 -5.94 0.25 -3.75
C GLU A 53 -7.26 0.84 -3.23
N GLY A 54 -8.35 0.73 -4.00
CA GLY A 54 -9.66 1.28 -3.62
C GLY A 54 -10.28 0.60 -2.40
N LYS A 55 -9.87 -0.64 -2.09
CA LYS A 55 -10.28 -1.39 -0.90
C LYS A 55 -9.19 -1.47 0.17
N ASN A 56 -8.00 -0.95 -0.11
CA ASN A 56 -6.77 -1.18 0.65
C ASN A 56 -6.59 -2.65 1.07
N LYS A 57 -6.75 -3.58 0.12
CA LYS A 57 -6.75 -5.02 0.40
C LYS A 57 -6.18 -5.83 -0.76
N CYS A 58 -5.49 -6.93 -0.46
CA CYS A 58 -5.17 -7.96 -1.43
C CYS A 58 -6.33 -8.90 -1.67
N GLU A 59 -6.58 -9.22 -2.94
CA GLU A 59 -7.66 -10.10 -3.38
C GLU A 59 -7.07 -11.22 -4.26
N GLU A 60 -7.44 -12.47 -3.98
CA GLU A 60 -7.13 -13.60 -4.85
C GLU A 60 -8.05 -13.55 -6.08
N ILE A 61 -7.46 -13.58 -7.27
CA ILE A 61 -8.17 -13.50 -8.54
C ILE A 61 -7.74 -14.64 -9.43
N ARG A 62 -8.73 -15.34 -9.98
CA ARG A 62 -8.54 -16.27 -11.09
C ARG A 62 -8.70 -15.54 -12.41
N TYR A 63 -7.72 -15.67 -13.29
CA TYR A 63 -7.80 -15.14 -14.65
C TYR A 63 -7.23 -16.14 -15.67
N THR A 64 -7.58 -15.94 -16.93
CA THR A 64 -6.99 -16.64 -18.06
C THR A 64 -6.09 -15.70 -18.83
N GLY A 65 -4.96 -16.20 -19.33
CA GLY A 65 -4.08 -15.37 -20.13
C GLY A 65 -2.85 -16.09 -20.62
N CYS A 66 -1.95 -15.32 -21.23
CA CYS A 66 -0.61 -15.75 -21.60
C CYS A 66 0.40 -15.26 -20.54
N THR A 67 0.13 -14.11 -19.93
CA THR A 67 1.09 -13.43 -19.04
C THR A 67 0.79 -13.71 -17.59
N LEU A 68 1.82 -14.09 -16.86
CA LEU A 68 1.76 -14.31 -15.43
C LEU A 68 1.95 -12.99 -14.68
N LYS A 69 0.83 -12.40 -14.24
CA LYS A 69 0.74 -11.15 -13.44
C LYS A 69 0.24 -11.40 -12.02
N GLY A 70 0.52 -10.47 -11.12
CA GLY A 70 0.15 -10.52 -9.71
C GLY A 70 1.06 -11.43 -8.89
N PHE A 71 0.91 -11.34 -7.57
CA PHE A 71 1.74 -12.04 -6.60
C PHE A 71 1.34 -13.50 -6.44
N GLU A 72 2.31 -14.33 -6.06
CA GLU A 72 2.05 -15.75 -5.81
C GLU A 72 1.36 -15.95 -4.46
N THR A 73 1.70 -15.11 -3.47
CA THR A 73 1.15 -15.21 -2.11
C THR A 73 0.45 -13.92 -1.65
N GLU A 74 -0.51 -14.07 -0.74
CA GLU A 74 -1.16 -12.92 -0.07
C GLU A 74 -0.12 -12.05 0.65
N GLN A 75 0.84 -12.68 1.33
CA GLN A 75 1.86 -11.98 2.11
C GLN A 75 2.72 -11.05 1.26
N GLU A 76 3.11 -11.48 0.04
CA GLU A 76 3.83 -10.62 -0.90
C GLU A 76 2.97 -9.45 -1.36
N CYS A 77 1.70 -9.70 -1.69
CA CYS A 77 0.77 -8.66 -2.08
C CYS A 77 0.54 -7.64 -0.96
N GLU A 78 0.44 -8.08 0.29
CA GLU A 78 0.15 -7.24 1.44
C GLU A 78 1.25 -6.20 1.70
N GLN A 79 2.44 -6.38 1.14
CA GLN A 79 3.51 -5.36 1.12
C GLN A 79 3.12 -4.10 0.34
N CYS A 80 2.09 -4.16 -0.51
CA CYS A 80 1.52 -3.02 -1.22
C CYS A 80 0.69 -2.09 -0.31
N LYS A 81 0.32 -2.52 0.89
CA LYS A 81 -0.47 -1.68 1.81
C LYS A 81 0.38 -0.54 2.35
N CYS A 82 -0.06 0.68 2.06
CA CYS A 82 0.46 1.86 2.72
C CYS A 82 -0.27 2.03 4.05
N SER A 83 0.50 2.03 5.14
CA SER A 83 0.01 2.03 6.52
C SER A 83 0.25 3.35 7.23
#